data_AF-A0A7C5T4C1-F1
#
_entry.id   AF-A0A7C5T4C1-F1
#
_cell.length_a   1.000
_cell.length_b   1.000
_cell.length_c   1.000
_cell.angle_alpha   90.00
_cell.angle_beta   90.00
_cell.angle_gamma   90.00
#
_symmetry.space_group_name_H-M   'P 1'
#
loop_
_entity.id
_entity.type
_entity.pdbx_description
1 polymer ?
#
loop_
_entity_poly.entity_id
_entity_poly.type
_entity_poly.pdbx_seq_one_letter_code
_entity_poly.pdbx_strand_id
1 'polypeptide(L)' 'GWIAGAGLDVFEGEPIPPNHPLTAFKNVVLVPHIGSATYEGRRRMAEVVLENLIAFYEGRVPPNLVNPDVVKVRPPGFK' A
#
# COMPACT_ATOMS: atom_id res chain seq x y z
N GLY A 1 0.75 14.20 29.96
CA GLY A 1 0.70 13.37 28.73
C GLY A 1 -0.06 12.09 29.05
N TRP A 2 -0.94 11.65 28.15
CA TRP A 2 -1.74 10.43 28.37
C TRP A 2 -1.00 9.15 27.98
N ILE A 3 -0.09 9.24 27.01
CA ILE A 3 0.81 8.16 26.60
C ILE A 3 2.27 8.62 26.67
N ALA A 4 3.20 7.67 26.76
CA ALA A 4 4.62 7.95 26.84
C ALA A 4 5.23 8.41 25.50
N GLY A 5 4.69 7.97 24.36
CA GLY A 5 5.19 8.31 23.01
C GLY A 5 4.49 7.53 21.90
N ALA A 6 4.90 7.76 20.64
CA ALA A 6 4.35 7.07 19.47
C ALA A 6 5.40 6.90 18.35
N GLY A 7 5.29 5.83 17.56
CA GLY A 7 6.02 5.64 16.30
C GLY A 7 5.02 5.53 15.16
N LEU A 8 5.15 6.38 14.14
CA LEU A 8 4.17 6.51 13.06
C LEU A 8 4.85 6.41 11.70
N ASP A 9 4.34 5.53 10.84
CA ASP A 9 4.72 5.40 9.43
C ASP A 9 3.65 5.93 8.47
N VAL A 10 2.42 6.12 8.95
CA VAL A 10 1.28 6.58 8.15
C VAL A 10 0.65 7.83 8.77
N PHE A 11 0.08 8.67 7.92
CA PHE A 11 -0.56 9.93 8.32
C PHE A 11 -1.91 10.09 7.61
N GLU A 12 -2.83 10.86 8.19
CA GLU A 12 -4.14 11.12 7.56
C GLU A 12 -4.02 11.86 6.21
N GLY A 13 -3.00 12.72 6.08
CA GLY A 13 -2.63 13.37 4.83
C GLY A 13 -1.12 13.22 4.58
N GLU A 14 -0.76 12.75 3.39
CA GLU A 14 0.62 12.46 3.00
C GLU A 14 1.04 13.28 1.75
N PRO A 15 2.20 13.95 1.77
CA PRO A 15 3.16 14.06 2.88
C PRO A 15 2.70 15.05 3.96
N ILE A 16 3.16 14.87 5.20
CA ILE A 16 2.96 15.90 6.23
C ILE A 16 3.84 17.13 5.95
N PRO A 17 3.36 18.36 6.25
CA PRO A 17 4.18 19.56 6.09
C PRO A 17 5.33 19.60 7.10
N PRO A 18 6.45 20.30 6.82
CA PRO A 18 7.59 20.37 7.75
C PRO A 18 7.24 20.90 9.15
N ASN A 19 6.24 21.78 9.25
CA ASN A 19 5.75 22.36 10.50
C ASN A 19 4.58 21.58 11.14
N HIS A 20 4.35 20.32 10.75
CA HIS A 20 3.30 19.50 11.34
C HIS A 20 3.53 19.33 12.85
N PRO A 21 2.51 19.45 13.73
CA PRO A 21 2.71 19.42 15.18
C PRO A 21 3.48 18.20 15.71
N LEU A 22 3.33 17.05 15.05
CA LEU A 22 4.04 15.82 15.41
C LEU A 22 5.57 15.93 15.29
N THR A 23 6.10 16.80 14.43
CA THR A 23 7.56 16.96 14.25
C THR A 23 8.23 17.67 15.43
N ALA A 24 7.46 18.33 16.31
CA ALA A 24 7.98 19.03 17.48
C ALA A 24 8.14 18.15 18.72
N PHE A 25 7.52 16.97 18.76
CA PHE A 25 7.53 16.10 19.95
C PHE A 25 8.80 15.24 20.01
N LYS A 26 9.55 15.37 21.11
CA LYS A 26 10.78 14.57 21.34
C LYS A 26 10.51 13.09 21.61
N ASN A 27 9.28 12.72 21.96
CA ASN A 27 8.85 11.35 22.25
C ASN A 27 8.07 10.71 21.08
N VAL A 28 8.24 11.25 19.86
CA VAL A 28 7.59 10.74 18.65
C VAL A 28 8.64 10.44 17.60
N VAL A 29 8.54 9.27 16.96
CA VAL A 29 9.36 8.88 15.81
C VAL A 29 8.47 8.81 14.57
N LEU A 30 8.89 9.49 13.50
CA LEU A 30 8.14 9.59 12.26
C LEU A 30 8.96 9.01 11.10
N VAL A 31 8.32 8.20 10.26
CA VAL A 31 8.91 7.70 9.02
C VAL A 31 7.92 7.87 7.85
N PRO A 32 8.40 8.11 6.61
CA PRO A 32 7.54 8.58 5.51
C PRO A 32 6.92 7.43 4.71
N HIS A 33 6.05 6.62 5.33
CA HIS A 33 5.33 5.51 4.70
C HIS A 33 6.26 4.50 3.99
N ILE A 34 7.28 4.06 4.73
CA ILE A 34 8.36 3.18 4.25
C ILE A 34 8.27 1.75 4.81
N GLY A 35 7.17 1.36 5.45
CA GLY A 35 7.00 0.02 6.01
C GLY A 35 7.23 -1.13 5.02
N SER A 36 6.96 -0.93 3.72
CA SER A 36 7.20 -1.90 2.64
C SER A 36 8.49 -1.64 1.83
N ALA A 37 9.27 -0.62 2.18
CA ALA A 37 10.37 -0.11 1.35
C ALA A 37 11.69 -0.88 1.49
N THR A 38 11.64 -2.21 1.42
CA THR A 38 12.83 -3.06 1.26
C THR A 38 13.04 -3.41 -0.22
N TYR A 39 14.28 -3.73 -0.62
CA TYR A 39 14.56 -4.14 -2.00
C TYR A 39 13.75 -5.38 -2.39
N GLU A 40 13.68 -6.37 -1.51
CA GLU A 40 12.96 -7.63 -1.70
C GLU A 40 11.45 -7.40 -1.73
N GLY A 41 10.92 -6.58 -0.82
CA GLY A 41 9.51 -6.25 -0.74
C GLY A 41 9.02 -5.55 -2.00
N ARG A 42 9.74 -4.51 -2.44
CA ARG A 42 9.40 -3.77 -3.67
C ARG A 42 9.49 -4.65 -4.91
N ARG A 43 10.50 -5.52 -5.01
CA ARG A 43 10.62 -6.50 -6.11
C ARG A 43 9.43 -7.45 -6.14
N ARG A 44 9.08 -8.07 -5.00
CA ARG A 44 7.98 -9.04 -4.94
C ARG A 44 6.62 -8.38 -5.24
N MET A 45 6.40 -7.16 -4.77
CA MET A 45 5.19 -6.40 -5.12
C MET A 45 5.07 -6.18 -6.64
N ALA A 46 6.16 -5.83 -7.32
CA ALA A 46 6.16 -5.66 -8.76
C ALA A 46 5.85 -6.97 -9.51
N GLU A 47 6.41 -8.10 -9.05
CA GLU A 47 6.09 -9.42 -9.59
C GLU A 47 4.60 -9.76 -9.42
N VAL A 48 4.03 -9.52 -8.24
CA VAL A 48 2.60 -9.75 -7.98
C VAL A 48 1.73 -8.88 -8.90
N VAL A 49 2.07 -7.62 -9.11
CA VAL A 49 1.34 -6.75 -10.05
C VAL A 49 1.36 -7.35 -11.46
N LEU A 50 2.54 -7.78 -11.93
CA LEU A 50 2.68 -8.39 -13.25
C LEU A 50 1.88 -9.69 -13.39
N GLU A 51 1.96 -10.57 -12.39
CA GLU A 51 1.20 -11.83 -12.34
C GLU A 51 -0.31 -11.58 -12.47
N ASN A 52 -0.84 -10.56 -11.78
CA ASN A 52 -2.26 -10.20 -11.85
C ASN A 52 -2.66 -9.64 -13.22
N LEU A 53 -1.83 -8.77 -13.82
CA LEU A 53 -2.12 -8.19 -15.13
C LEU A 53 -2.04 -9.23 -16.26
N ILE A 54 -1.07 -10.14 -16.23
CA ILE A 54 -0.95 -11.23 -17.20
C ILE A 54 -2.16 -12.17 -17.08
N ALA A 55 -2.55 -12.56 -15.86
CA ALA A 55 -3.74 -13.38 -15.66
C ALA A 55 -4.99 -12.71 -16.27
N PHE A 56 -5.20 -11.42 -16.01
CA PHE A 56 -6.32 -10.68 -16.59
C PHE A 56 -6.26 -10.64 -18.13
N TYR A 57 -5.09 -10.34 -18.71
CA TYR A 57 -4.89 -10.31 -20.16
C TYR A 57 -5.24 -11.65 -20.84
N GLU A 58 -4.89 -12.76 -20.19
CA GLU A 58 -5.18 -14.12 -20.64
C GLU A 58 -6.62 -14.58 -20.39
N GLY A 59 -7.49 -13.72 -19.85
CA GLY A 59 -8.87 -14.09 -19.51
C GLY A 59 -8.97 -15.02 -18.29
N ARG A 60 -7.94 -15.04 -17.43
CA ARG A 60 -7.94 -15.74 -16.15
C ARG A 60 -8.28 -14.77 -15.03
N VAL A 61 -8.88 -15.28 -13.95
CA VAL A 61 -9.13 -14.48 -12.75
C VAL A 61 -7.79 -14.10 -12.10
N PRO A 62 -7.51 -12.81 -11.84
CA PRO A 62 -6.27 -12.42 -11.16
C PRO A 62 -6.14 -13.07 -9.78
N PRO A 63 -4.97 -13.62 -9.41
CA PRO A 63 -4.79 -14.36 -8.17
C PRO A 63 -5.01 -13.54 -6.89
N ASN A 64 -4.89 -12.21 -6.96
CA ASN A 64 -5.09 -11.29 -5.83
C ASN A 64 -6.27 -10.34 -6.06
N LEU A 65 -7.32 -10.80 -6.75
CA LEU A 65 -8.53 -10.00 -6.97
C LEU A 65 -9.27 -9.72 -5.65
N VAL A 66 -9.41 -8.43 -5.31
CA VAL A 66 -10.03 -7.98 -4.06
C VAL A 66 -11.56 -8.01 -4.11
N ASN A 67 -12.14 -7.76 -5.29
CA ASN A 67 -13.58 -7.68 -5.53
C ASN A 67 -14.07 -8.84 -6.42
N PRO A 68 -14.07 -10.11 -5.94
CA PRO A 68 -14.32 -11.29 -6.77
C PRO A 68 -15.70 -11.31 -7.43
N ASP A 69 -16.71 -10.66 -6.84
CA ASP A 69 -18.05 -10.56 -7.42
C ASP A 69 -18.09 -9.83 -8.77
N VAL A 70 -17.06 -9.03 -9.10
CA VAL A 70 -16.97 -8.35 -10.40
C VAL A 70 -16.95 -9.34 -11.58
N VAL A 71 -16.47 -10.57 -11.35
CA VAL A 71 -16.42 -11.61 -12.39
C VAL A 71 -17.82 -12.02 -12.87
N LYS A 72 -18.84 -11.87 -12.02
CA LYS A 72 -20.26 -12.09 -12.39
C LYS A 72 -20.81 -10.96 -13.27
N VAL A 73 -20.23 -9.76 -13.16
CA VAL A 73 -20.61 -8.57 -13.94
C VAL A 73 -19.88 -8.54 -15.28
N ARG A 74 -18.57 -8.83 -15.27
CA ARG A 74 -17.74 -8.89 -16.47
C ARG A 74 -16.64 -9.96 -16.30
N PRO A 75 -16.47 -10.89 -17.27
CA PRO A 75 -15.35 -11.82 -17.25
C PRO A 75 -14.01 -11.09 -17.44
N PRO A 76 -12.90 -11.63 -16.94
CA PRO A 76 -11.56 -11.07 -17.14
C PRO A 76 -11.17 -11.05 -18.62
N GLY A 77 -10.34 -10.07 -19.00
CA GLY A 77 -9.90 -9.86 -20.37
C GLY A 77 -10.18 -8.45 -20.89
N PHE A 78 -9.44 -8.05 -21.93
CA PHE A 78 -9.59 -6.72 -22.56
C PHE A 78 -10.67 -6.67 -23.65
N LYS A 79 -11.19 -7.82 -24.06
CA LYS A 79 -12.26 -7.91 -25.05
C LYS A 79 -13.65 -7.76 -24.41
#